data_AF-A0A948AL46-F1
#
_entry.id   AF-A0A948AL46-F1
#
_cell.length_a   1.000
_cell.length_b   1.000
_cell.length_c   1.000
_cell.angle_alpha   90.00
_cell.angle_beta   90.00
_cell.angle_gamma   90.00
#
_symmetry.space_group_name_H-M   'P 1'
#
loop_
_entity.id
_entity.type
_entity.pdbx_description
1 polymer ?
#
loop_
_entity_poly.entity_id
_entity_poly.type
_entity_poly.pdbx_seq_one_letter_code
_entity_poly.pdbx_strand_id
1 'polypeptide(L)'
;MNTSILKILLLGGIATAAWAGPGAPVVDVYKSPSCGCCNKWVDHLKANGFTVRAHDTSNVAQHKQRLGVPPGKTSCHTVKSLPWSFH
;
A
#
# COMPACT_ATOMS: atom_id res chain seq x y z
N MET A 1 -18.06 21.93 60.03
CA MET A 1 -16.59 21.81 60.13
C MET A 1 -16.29 20.32 60.04
N ASN A 2 -16.08 19.78 58.84
CA ASN A 2 -14.78 19.61 58.16
C ASN A 2 -14.06 18.32 58.59
N THR A 3 -14.29 17.23 57.85
CA THR A 3 -13.26 16.20 57.60
C THR A 3 -13.52 15.56 56.23
N SER A 4 -12.82 16.10 55.23
CA SER A 4 -12.02 15.33 54.29
C SER A 4 -12.76 14.28 53.44
N ILE A 5 -13.36 14.78 52.35
CA ILE A 5 -12.98 14.47 50.97
C ILE A 5 -12.10 13.19 50.85
N LEU A 6 -12.73 12.01 50.84
CA LEU A 6 -12.10 10.83 50.25
C LEU A 6 -12.35 10.88 48.73
N LYS A 7 -11.60 11.76 48.06
CA LYS A 7 -11.46 11.76 46.60
C LYS A 7 -10.75 10.46 46.20
N ILE A 8 -11.52 9.40 46.00
CA ILE A 8 -11.05 8.23 45.25
C ILE A 8 -11.03 8.64 43.78
N LEU A 9 -9.99 9.39 43.41
CA LEU A 9 -9.56 9.59 42.01
C LEU A 9 -8.71 8.39 41.62
N LEU A 10 -9.33 7.22 41.51
CA LEU A 10 -8.81 6.12 40.70
C LEU A 10 -9.43 6.26 39.30
N LEU A 11 -9.12 7.35 38.60
CA LEU A 11 -9.20 7.33 37.14
C LEU A 11 -8.01 6.50 36.67
N GLY A 12 -8.23 5.18 36.59
CA GLY A 12 -7.35 4.26 35.89
C GLY A 12 -7.16 4.79 34.47
N GLY A 13 -5.97 5.33 34.21
CA GLY A 13 -5.52 5.69 32.88
C GLY A 13 -5.44 4.41 32.07
N ILE A 14 -6.50 4.10 31.33
CA ILE A 14 -6.42 3.17 30.21
C ILE A 14 -5.57 3.90 29.17
N ALA A 15 -4.27 3.65 29.20
CA ALA A 15 -3.40 4.00 28.09
C ALA A 15 -3.92 3.20 26.89
N THR A 16 -4.66 3.86 26.02
CA THR A 16 -5.02 3.30 24.72
C THR A 16 -3.72 3.14 23.96
N ALA A 17 -3.20 1.90 23.93
CA ALA A 17 -2.14 1.56 22.99
C ALA A 17 -2.67 1.93 21.60
N ALA A 18 -2.09 2.96 21.00
CA ALA A 18 -2.43 3.37 19.65
C ALA A 18 -2.11 2.19 18.74
N TRP A 19 -3.14 1.53 18.23
CA TRP A 19 -2.98 0.52 17.18
C TRP A 19 -2.47 1.25 15.94
N ALA A 20 -1.16 1.19 15.72
CA ALA A 20 -0.58 1.53 14.43
C ALA A 20 -1.09 0.49 13.44
N GLY A 21 -2.06 0.89 12.60
CA GLY A 21 -2.49 0.07 11.47
C GLY A 21 -1.31 -0.22 10.53
N PRO A 22 -1.41 -1.25 9.68
CA PRO A 22 -0.39 -1.49 8.67
C PRO A 22 -0.20 -0.21 7.83
N GLY A 23 1.06 0.14 7.57
CA GLY A 23 1.42 1.31 6.77
C GLY A 23 0.74 1.28 5.40
N ALA A 24 0.60 2.45 4.77
CA ALA A 24 -0.05 2.56 3.46
C ALA A 24 0.58 1.57 2.44
N PRO A 25 -0.24 0.82 1.70
CA PRO A 25 0.25 -0.19 0.77
C PRO A 25 1.09 0.45 -0.33
N VAL A 26 2.24 -0.16 -0.63
CA VAL A 26 3.09 0.25 -1.74
C VAL A 26 2.63 -0.45 -3.01
N VAL A 27 2.48 0.32 -4.09
CA VAL A 27 2.13 -0.17 -5.42
C VAL A 27 3.43 -0.40 -6.20
N ASP A 28 3.87 -1.65 -6.32
CA ASP A 28 5.02 -2.00 -7.16
C ASP A 28 4.56 -2.19 -8.62
N VAL A 29 5.05 -1.37 -9.54
CA VAL A 29 4.65 -1.36 -10.96
C VAL A 29 5.83 -1.81 -11.81
N TYR A 30 5.67 -2.86 -12.61
CA TYR A 30 6.67 -3.34 -13.57
C TYR A 30 6.27 -2.94 -14.98
N LYS A 31 7.08 -2.15 -15.67
CA LYS A 31 6.78 -1.56 -16.98
C LYS A 31 8.02 -1.48 -17.88
N SER A 32 7.83 -1.26 -19.18
CA SER A 32 8.91 -0.83 -20.07
C SER A 32 9.29 0.63 -19.77
N PRO A 33 10.58 1.01 -19.76
CA PRO A 33 11.02 2.38 -19.53
C PRO A 33 10.49 3.36 -20.58
N SER A 34 10.30 2.90 -21.82
CA SER A 34 9.86 3.71 -22.95
C SER A 34 8.33 3.78 -23.12
N CYS A 35 7.55 3.13 -22.25
CA CYS A 35 6.09 3.14 -22.34
C CYS A 35 5.49 4.45 -21.80
N GLY A 36 5.18 5.40 -22.69
CA GLY A 36 4.66 6.72 -22.32
C GLY A 36 3.34 6.69 -21.52
N CYS A 37 2.40 5.81 -21.85
CA CYS A 37 1.15 5.69 -21.09
C CYS A 37 1.35 5.11 -19.69
N CYS A 38 2.30 4.19 -19.53
CA CYS A 38 2.67 3.62 -18.24
C CYS A 38 3.29 4.69 -17.31
N ASN A 39 4.13 5.57 -17.87
CA ASN A 39 4.74 6.67 -17.12
C ASN A 39 3.67 7.65 -16.61
N LYS A 40 2.77 8.10 -17.49
CA LYS A 40 1.65 8.96 -17.11
C LYS A 40 0.75 8.34 -16.05
N TRP A 41 0.51 7.04 -16.12
CA TRP A 41 -0.30 6.33 -15.14
C TRP A 41 0.38 6.27 -13.76
N VAL A 42 1.69 6.00 -13.71
CA VAL A 42 2.48 6.08 -12.47
C VAL A 42 2.43 7.48 -11.87
N ASP A 43 2.56 8.53 -12.69
CA ASP A 43 2.48 9.91 -12.22
C ASP A 43 1.10 10.24 -11.66
N HIS A 44 0.04 9.77 -12.31
CA HIS A 44 -1.33 9.92 -11.82
C HIS A 44 -1.53 9.25 -10.45
N LEU A 45 -1.03 8.04 -10.26
CA LEU A 45 -1.11 7.37 -8.94
C LEU A 45 -0.38 8.17 -7.85
N LYS A 46 0.83 8.64 -8.14
CA LYS A 46 1.59 9.47 -7.18
C LYS A 46 0.85 10.77 -6.84
N ALA A 47 0.26 11.43 -7.84
CA ALA A 47 -0.52 12.65 -7.66
C ALA A 47 -1.77 12.43 -6.78
N ASN A 48 -2.27 11.20 -6.70
CA ASN A 48 -3.40 10.82 -5.86
C ASN A 48 -2.99 10.19 -4.52
N GLY A 49 -1.73 10.38 -4.09
CA GLY A 49 -1.26 9.99 -2.76
C GLY A 49 -0.88 8.52 -2.61
N PHE A 50 -0.79 7.76 -3.70
CA PHE A 50 -0.27 6.40 -3.64
C PHE A 50 1.25 6.39 -3.55
N THR A 51 1.79 5.54 -2.67
CA THR A 51 3.22 5.22 -2.66
C THR A 51 3.50 4.24 -3.79
N VAL A 52 4.10 4.72 -4.88
CA VAL A 52 4.35 3.91 -6.09
C VAL A 52 5.84 3.67 -6.28
N ARG A 53 6.22 2.41 -6.44
CA ARG A 53 7.57 2.00 -6.84
C ARG A 53 7.54 1.47 -8.27
N ALA A 54 8.08 2.23 -9.21
CA ALA A 54 8.19 1.80 -10.61
C ALA A 54 9.49 1.03 -10.83
N HIS A 55 9.38 -0.12 -11.50
CA HIS A 55 10.47 -1.01 -11.90
C HIS A 55 10.50 -1.08 -13.42
N ASP A 56 11.54 -0.52 -14.01
CA ASP A 56 11.75 -0.60 -15.46
C ASP A 56 12.35 -1.96 -15.83
N THR A 57 11.74 -2.63 -16.80
CA THR A 57 12.14 -3.96 -17.24
C THR A 57 11.94 -4.12 -18.74
N SER A 58 12.84 -4.87 -19.38
CA SER A 58 12.70 -5.28 -20.78
C SER A 58 11.69 -6.43 -20.95
N ASN A 59 11.31 -7.12 -19.87
CA ASN A 59 10.45 -8.30 -19.93
C ASN A 59 9.31 -8.25 -18.90
N VAL A 60 8.29 -7.43 -19.19
CA VAL A 60 7.08 -7.31 -18.36
C VAL A 60 6.29 -8.64 -18.30
N ALA A 61 6.34 -9.45 -19.37
CA ALA A 61 5.63 -10.74 -19.43
C ALA A 61 6.12 -11.72 -18.35
N GLN A 62 7.43 -11.77 -18.10
CA GLN A 62 8.00 -12.59 -17.03
C GLN A 62 7.47 -12.18 -15.64
N HIS A 63 7.30 -10.88 -15.39
CA HIS A 63 6.70 -10.40 -14.13
C HIS A 63 5.22 -10.77 -14.04
N LYS A 64 4.44 -10.67 -15.12
CA LYS A 64 3.04 -11.10 -15.16
C LYS A 64 2.89 -12.57 -14.79
N GLN A 65 3.71 -13.45 -15.39
CA GLN A 65 3.71 -14.88 -15.10
C GLN A 65 4.04 -15.17 -13.62
N ARG A 66 5.11 -14.55 -13.10
CA ARG A 66 5.50 -14.70 -11.68
C ARG A 66 4.43 -14.22 -10.70
N LEU A 67 3.63 -13.23 -11.11
CA LEU A 67 2.54 -12.69 -10.31
C LEU A 67 1.20 -13.42 -10.54
N GLY A 68 1.18 -14.51 -11.32
CA GLY A 68 -0.01 -15.31 -11.56
C GLY A 68 -1.05 -14.66 -12.48
N VAL A 69 -0.67 -13.67 -13.29
CA VAL A 69 -1.59 -13.05 -14.26
C VAL A 69 -1.98 -14.10 -15.31
N PRO A 70 -3.28 -14.41 -15.47
CA PRO A 70 -3.71 -15.43 -16.42
C PRO A 70 -3.31 -15.12 -17.87
N PRO A 71 -3.06 -16.15 -18.69
CA PRO A 71 -2.87 -15.98 -20.13
C PRO A 71 -4.02 -15.18 -20.76
N GLY A 72 -3.71 -14.37 -21.77
CA GLY A 72 -4.71 -13.51 -22.44
C GLY A 72 -5.07 -12.21 -21.71
N LYS A 73 -4.59 -11.99 -20.48
CA LYS A 73 -4.71 -10.69 -19.76
C LYS A 73 -3.48 -9.80 -20.00
N THR A 74 -3.21 -9.51 -21.26
CA THR A 74 -2.05 -8.70 -21.67
C THR A 74 -2.29 -7.21 -21.41
N SER A 75 -1.30 -6.53 -20.85
CA SER A 75 -1.27 -5.08 -20.66
C SER A 75 0.20 -4.61 -20.69
N CYS A 76 0.42 -3.31 -20.87
CA CYS A 76 1.76 -2.71 -21.01
C CYS A 76 2.58 -2.73 -19.70
N HIS A 77 1.93 -2.93 -18.55
CA HIS A 77 2.55 -3.06 -17.24
C HIS A 77 1.85 -4.14 -16.40
N THR A 78 2.42 -4.48 -15.25
CA THR A 78 1.78 -5.29 -14.22
C THR A 78 2.06 -4.73 -12.85
N VAL A 79 1.17 -5.00 -11.90
CA VAL A 79 1.19 -4.41 -10.56
C VAL A 79 1.28 -5.55 -9.55
N LYS A 80 2.11 -5.35 -8.53
CA LYS A 80 2.09 -6.13 -7.30
C LYS A 80 1.61 -5.20 -6.18
N SER A 81 0.43 -5.48 -5.63
CA SER A 81 -0.11 -4.81 -4.45
C SER A 81 -0.38 -5.87 -3.38
N LEU A 82 0.40 -5.86 -2.29
CA LEU A 82 0.08 -6.70 -1.12
C LEU A 82 -1.14 -6.11 -0.39
N PRO A 83 -2.09 -6.92 0.13
CA PRO A 83 -2.08 -8.38 0.25
C PRO A 83 -2.88 -9.13 -0.85
N TRP A 84 -3.22 -8.49 -1.97
CA TRP A 84 -4.01 -9.13 -3.02
C TRP A 84 -3.14 -10.04 -3.89
N SER A 85 -3.13 -11.33 -3.56
CA SER A 85 -2.80 -12.36 -4.55
C SER A 85 -4.08 -12.79 -5.27
N PHE A 86 -4.02 -12.90 -6.59
CA PHE A 86 -5.05 -13.55 -7.40
C PHE A 86 -5.01 -15.05 -7.08
N HIS A 87 -5.68 -15.47 -6.00
CA HIS A 87 -6.05 -16.87 -5.77
C HIS A 87 -7.47 -17.07 -6.29
#